data_AF-A0A961PA25-F1
#
_entry.id   AF-A0A961PA25-F1
#
_cell.length_a   1.000
_cell.length_b   1.000
_cell.length_c   1.000
_cell.angle_alpha   90.00
_cell.angle_beta   90.00
_cell.angle_gamma   90.00
#
_symmetry.space_group_name_H-M   'P 1'
#
loop_
_entity.id
_entity.type
_entity.pdbx_description
1 polymer ?
#
loop_
_entity_poly.entity_id
_entity_poly.type
_entity_poly.pdbx_seq_one_letter_code
_entity_poly.pdbx_strand_id
1 'polypeptide(L)'
;MRAIALFMSPVFALLAGPAIVVASAPVRPDGPLLVISGWGDRAERIVDTAGGQVYGPVRASLGILATSSNPAFADNLRAAGAWAVLDGSRIAALCGADQ
;
A
#
# COMPACT_ATOMS: atom_id res chain seq x y z
N MET A 1 -21.43 28.28 6.03
CA MET A 1 -21.38 26.99 5.29
C MET A 1 -20.53 27.06 4.02
N ARG A 2 -20.76 28.00 3.09
CA ARG A 2 -19.97 28.11 1.83
C ARG A 2 -18.47 28.44 2.02
N ALA A 3 -18.14 29.31 2.97
CA ALA A 3 -16.74 29.68 3.27
C ALA A 3 -15.94 28.55 3.95
N ILE A 4 -16.60 27.71 4.75
CA ILE A 4 -15.97 26.53 5.39
C ILE A 4 -15.61 25.50 4.32
N ALA A 5 -16.50 25.24 3.36
CA ALA A 5 -16.22 24.35 2.23
C ALA A 5 -15.08 24.85 1.33
N LEU A 6 -14.97 26.18 1.14
CA LEU A 6 -13.91 26.81 0.34
C LEU A 6 -12.51 26.68 0.98
N PHE A 7 -12.40 26.72 2.32
CA PHE A 7 -11.14 26.52 3.02
C PHE A 7 -10.79 25.05 3.27
N MET A 8 -11.80 24.17 3.38
CA MET A 8 -11.57 22.75 3.66
C MET A 8 -10.94 22.01 2.48
N SER A 9 -11.22 22.45 1.25
CA SER A 9 -10.67 21.87 0.01
C SER A 9 -9.14 22.01 -0.12
N PRO A 10 -8.53 23.22 -0.01
CA PRO A 10 -7.08 23.36 -0.11
C PRO A 10 -6.34 22.68 1.06
N VAL A 11 -6.90 22.72 2.28
CA VAL A 11 -6.31 22.04 3.44
C VAL A 11 -6.29 20.53 3.24
N PHE A 12 -7.39 19.95 2.73
CA PHE A 12 -7.43 18.52 2.41
C PHE A 12 -6.42 18.14 1.33
N ALA A 13 -6.28 18.95 0.28
CA ALA A 13 -5.30 18.70 -0.77
C ALA A 13 -3.84 18.73 -0.23
N LEU A 14 -3.53 19.68 0.65
CA LEU A 14 -2.23 19.79 1.32
C LEU A 14 -1.93 18.55 2.19
N LEU A 15 -2.94 18.02 2.89
CA LEU A 15 -2.78 16.83 3.74
C LEU A 15 -2.72 15.53 2.95
N ALA A 16 -3.49 15.40 1.87
CA ALA A 16 -3.56 14.19 1.05
C ALA A 16 -2.39 14.07 0.05
N GLY A 17 -1.79 15.20 -0.33
CA GLY A 17 -0.71 15.25 -1.34
C GLY A 17 0.42 14.25 -1.08
N PRO A 18 1.06 14.24 0.10
CA PRO A 18 2.13 13.29 0.40
C PRO A 18 1.69 11.83 0.27
N ALA A 19 0.49 11.49 0.75
CA ALA A 19 -0.04 10.14 0.66
C ALA A 19 -0.27 9.71 -0.81
N ILE A 20 -0.77 10.61 -1.64
CA ILE A 20 -0.96 10.36 -3.08
C ILE A 20 0.37 10.17 -3.80
N VAL A 21 1.40 10.95 -3.45
CA VAL A 21 2.74 10.80 -4.03
C VAL A 21 3.33 9.43 -3.70
N VAL A 22 3.19 8.97 -2.45
CA VAL A 22 3.65 7.64 -2.05
C VAL A 22 2.84 6.54 -2.75
N ALA A 23 1.52 6.71 -2.88
CA ALA A 23 0.63 5.73 -3.48
C ALA A 23 0.77 5.58 -5.00
N SER A 24 1.21 6.63 -5.69
CA SER A 24 1.41 6.64 -7.15
C SER A 24 2.84 6.31 -7.57
N ALA A 25 3.75 6.13 -6.61
CA ALA A 25 5.13 5.78 -6.91
C ALA A 25 5.22 4.41 -7.61
N PRO A 26 6.15 4.26 -8.58
CA PRO A 26 6.35 2.98 -9.25
C PRO A 26 6.80 1.92 -8.24
N VAL A 27 6.23 0.72 -8.39
CA VAL A 27 6.51 -0.43 -7.56
C VAL A 27 7.64 -1.25 -8.20
N ARG A 28 8.62 -1.62 -7.38
CA ARG A 28 9.71 -2.52 -7.78
C ARG A 28 9.25 -3.99 -7.70
N PRO A 29 9.41 -4.80 -8.76
CA PRO A 29 8.97 -6.19 -8.76
C PRO A 29 9.89 -7.10 -7.94
N ASP A 30 11.11 -6.65 -7.64
CA ASP A 30 12.20 -7.40 -7.00
C ASP A 30 12.21 -7.32 -5.45
N GLY A 31 11.13 -6.84 -4.83
CA GLY A 31 11.10 -6.59 -3.38
C GLY A 31 9.75 -6.86 -2.71
N PRO A 32 9.70 -6.76 -1.37
CA PRO A 32 8.46 -6.86 -0.63
C PRO A 32 7.54 -5.69 -0.98
N LEU A 33 6.25 -5.99 -1.16
CA LEU A 33 5.19 -5.04 -1.44
C LEU A 33 4.30 -4.89 -0.22
N LEU A 34 3.95 -3.66 0.13
CA LEU A 34 2.92 -3.38 1.14
C LEU A 34 1.56 -3.41 0.45
N VAL A 35 0.72 -4.35 0.88
CA VAL A 35 -0.65 -4.55 0.40
C VAL A 35 -1.60 -3.91 1.39
N ILE A 36 -2.38 -2.92 0.95
CA ILE A 36 -3.41 -2.27 1.76
C ILE A 36 -4.78 -2.77 1.31
N SER A 37 -5.62 -3.15 2.27
CA SER A 37 -7.00 -3.59 2.01
C SER A 37 -7.97 -3.12 3.08
N GLY A 38 -9.21 -3.58 3.00
CA GLY A 38 -10.17 -3.49 4.11
C GLY A 38 -9.68 -4.22 5.37
N TRP A 39 -10.39 -3.99 6.46
CA TRP A 39 -10.04 -4.46 7.81
C TRP A 39 -10.03 -5.99 7.94
N GLY A 40 -9.22 -6.50 8.86
CA GLY A 40 -9.14 -7.92 9.20
C GLY A 40 -8.34 -8.73 8.16
N ASP A 41 -8.64 -10.01 8.02
CA ASP A 41 -7.83 -10.96 7.22
C ASP A 41 -8.03 -10.83 5.69
N ARG A 42 -8.39 -9.64 5.21
CA ARG A 42 -8.67 -9.41 3.79
C ARG A 42 -7.36 -9.34 2.98
N ALA A 43 -6.31 -8.79 3.57
CA ALA A 43 -5.03 -8.61 2.90
C ALA A 43 -4.34 -9.96 2.64
N GLU A 44 -4.40 -10.89 3.59
CA GLU A 44 -3.84 -12.24 3.48
C GLU A 44 -4.50 -13.02 2.36
N ARG A 45 -5.84 -12.97 2.27
CA ARG A 45 -6.57 -13.60 1.16
C ARG A 45 -6.23 -13.01 -0.20
N ILE A 46 -6.03 -11.69 -0.26
CA ILE A 46 -5.60 -11.01 -1.49
C ILE A 46 -4.21 -11.51 -1.90
N VAL A 47 -3.27 -11.61 -0.95
CA VAL A 47 -1.92 -12.11 -1.21
C VAL A 47 -1.92 -13.55 -1.66
N ASP A 48 -2.69 -14.42 -1.01
CA ASP A 48 -2.85 -15.83 -1.39
C ASP A 48 -3.43 -15.96 -2.80
N THR A 49 -4.51 -15.23 -3.09
CA THR A 49 -5.16 -15.20 -4.42
C THR A 49 -4.21 -14.70 -5.51
N ALA A 50 -3.35 -13.72 -5.19
CA ALA A 50 -2.37 -13.18 -6.12
C ALA A 50 -1.13 -14.08 -6.31
N GLY A 51 -1.05 -15.23 -5.63
CA GLY A 51 0.07 -16.17 -5.70
C GLY A 51 1.31 -15.67 -4.98
N GLY A 52 1.13 -14.92 -3.90
CA GLY A 52 2.21 -14.40 -3.05
C GLY A 52 2.33 -15.13 -1.72
N GLN A 53 3.23 -14.61 -0.90
CA GLN A 53 3.45 -15.06 0.48
C GLN A 53 3.56 -13.85 1.39
N VAL A 54 3.02 -13.95 2.61
CA VAL A 54 3.12 -12.90 3.62
C VAL A 54 4.58 -12.78 4.08
N TYR A 55 5.08 -11.56 4.16
CA TYR A 55 6.45 -11.24 4.54
C TYR A 55 6.49 -10.67 5.96
N GLY A 56 7.06 -11.43 6.90
CA GLY A 56 7.27 -11.03 8.29
C GLY A 56 6.15 -11.44 9.27
N PRO A 57 6.42 -11.33 10.59
CA PRO A 57 5.49 -11.82 11.62
C PRO A 57 4.39 -10.81 11.99
N VAL A 58 4.58 -9.53 11.70
CA VAL A 58 3.67 -8.44 12.10
C VAL A 58 2.64 -8.19 11.01
N ARG A 59 1.36 -8.12 11.41
CA ARG A 59 0.23 -7.79 10.55
C ARG A 59 -0.44 -6.52 11.06
N ALA A 60 -0.61 -5.54 10.19
CA ALA A 60 -1.42 -4.37 10.52
C ALA A 60 -2.88 -4.65 10.14
N SER A 61 -3.83 -4.01 10.82
CA SER A 61 -5.26 -4.20 10.60
C SER A 61 -5.72 -3.87 9.17
N LEU A 62 -4.95 -3.04 8.46
CA LEU A 62 -5.25 -2.55 7.11
C LEU A 62 -4.24 -2.99 6.06
N GLY A 63 -3.15 -3.66 6.45
CA GLY A 63 -2.14 -4.02 5.47
C GLY A 63 -1.05 -4.95 5.97
N ILE A 64 -0.46 -5.63 5.00
CA ILE A 64 0.58 -6.63 5.22
C ILE A 64 1.68 -6.47 4.17
N LEU A 65 2.91 -6.82 4.55
CA LEU A 65 3.98 -6.99 3.57
C LEU A 65 3.84 -8.36 2.91
N ALA A 66 4.10 -8.42 1.61
CA ALA A 66 4.01 -9.63 0.82
C ALA A 66 5.08 -9.67 -0.26
N THR A 67 5.46 -10.87 -0.69
CA THR A 67 6.41 -11.07 -1.77
C THR A 67 5.96 -12.20 -2.70
N SER A 68 6.45 -12.19 -3.93
CA SER A 68 6.25 -13.25 -4.91
C SER A 68 7.41 -13.23 -5.90
N SER A 69 7.71 -14.37 -6.51
CA SER A 69 8.65 -14.47 -7.64
C SER A 69 8.00 -14.05 -8.97
N ASN A 70 6.70 -13.77 -9.00
CA ASN A 70 5.98 -13.38 -10.20
C ASN A 70 6.19 -11.88 -10.50
N PRO A 71 6.75 -11.49 -11.66
CA PRO A 71 6.92 -10.08 -12.01
C PRO A 71 5.60 -9.31 -12.15
N ALA A 72 4.47 -9.99 -12.40
CA ALA A 72 3.13 -9.40 -12.46
C ALA A 72 2.44 -9.30 -11.09
N PHE A 73 3.13 -9.60 -10.00
CA PHE A 73 2.52 -9.72 -8.66
C PHE A 73 1.79 -8.45 -8.21
N ALA A 74 2.36 -7.26 -8.47
CA ALA A 74 1.71 -6.00 -8.13
C ALA A 74 0.35 -5.83 -8.83
N ASP A 75 0.23 -6.25 -10.09
CA ASP A 75 -1.02 -6.18 -10.84
C ASP A 75 -2.01 -7.25 -10.39
N ASN A 76 -1.53 -8.46 -10.07
CA ASN A 76 -2.37 -9.52 -9.50
C ASN A 76 -2.97 -9.11 -8.16
N LEU A 77 -2.21 -8.43 -7.29
CA LEU A 77 -2.71 -7.91 -6.02
C LEU A 77 -3.84 -6.89 -6.22
N ARG A 78 -3.69 -5.97 -7.18
CA ARG A 78 -4.74 -5.00 -7.54
C ARG A 78 -5.97 -5.71 -8.10
N ALA A 79 -5.78 -6.67 -8.99
CA ALA A 79 -6.87 -7.47 -9.56
C ALA A 79 -7.61 -8.31 -8.51
N ALA A 80 -6.89 -8.79 -7.49
CA ALA A 80 -7.46 -9.52 -6.35
C ALA A 80 -8.18 -8.60 -5.34
N GLY A 81 -8.13 -7.28 -5.51
CA GLY A 81 -8.90 -6.31 -4.73
C GLY A 81 -8.11 -5.56 -3.65
N ALA A 82 -6.79 -5.47 -3.78
CA ALA A 82 -6.00 -4.52 -2.99
C ALA A 82 -6.46 -3.08 -3.26
N TRP A 83 -6.61 -2.29 -2.20
CA TRP A 83 -6.92 -0.87 -2.31
C TRP A 83 -5.70 -0.05 -2.73
N ALA A 84 -4.52 -0.45 -2.26
CA ALA A 84 -3.25 0.10 -2.69
C ALA A 84 -2.16 -0.96 -2.60
N VAL A 85 -1.15 -0.83 -3.45
CA VAL A 85 0.06 -1.65 -3.47
C VAL A 85 1.25 -0.70 -3.52
N LEU A 86 2.10 -0.74 -2.50
CA LEU A 86 3.22 0.18 -2.31
C LEU A 86 4.53 -0.60 -2.29
N ASP A 87 5.61 0.05 -2.71
CA ASP A 87 6.96 -0.49 -2.59
C ASP A 87 7.37 -0.52 -1.11
N GLY A 88 7.57 -1.73 -0.56
CA GLY A 88 7.93 -1.92 0.84
C GLY A 88 9.28 -1.30 1.19
N SER A 89 10.21 -1.19 0.25
CA SER A 89 11.51 -0.53 0.49
C SER A 89 11.36 0.97 0.72
N ARG A 90 10.42 1.62 0.02
CA ARG A 90 10.12 3.04 0.25
C ARG A 90 9.47 3.28 1.60
N ILE A 91 8.59 2.38 2.02
CA ILE A 91 7.97 2.45 3.35
C ILE A 91 9.02 2.22 4.44
N ALA A 92 9.95 1.28 4.24
CA ALA A 92 11.06 1.05 5.15
C ALA A 92 11.95 2.30 5.31
N ALA A 93 12.21 3.04 4.23
CA ALA A 93 12.97 4.29 4.28
C ALA A 93 12.29 5.37 5.14
N LEU A 94 10.95 5.43 5.17
CA LEU A 94 10.22 6.34 6.08
C LEU A 94 10.43 5.97 7.56
N CYS A 95 10.75 4.72 7.84
CA CYS A 95 11.04 4.20 9.17
C CYS A 95 12.54 4.22 9.51
N GLY A 96 13.41 4.62 8.58
CA GLY A 96 14.87 4.50 8.72
C GLY A 96 15.38 3.05 8.75
N ALA A 97 14.61 2.12 8.18
CA ALA A 97 14.88 0.68 8.15
C ALA A 97 15.36 0.19 6.78
N ASP A 98 15.93 1.09 5.97
CA ASP A 98 16.48 0.85 4.64
C ASP A 98 17.98 0.45 4.65
N GLN A 99 18.57 0.33 5.86
CA GLN A 99 19.98 0.02 6.12
C GLN A 99 20.22 -1.44 6.47
#